data_AF-A0A849D696-F1
#
_entry.id   AF-A0A849D696-F1
#
_cell.length_a   1.000
_cell.length_b   1.000
_cell.length_c   1.000
_cell.angle_alpha   90.00
_cell.angle_beta   90.00
_cell.angle_gamma   90.00
#
_symmetry.space_group_name_H-M   'P 1'
#
loop_
_entity.id
_entity.type
_entity.pdbx_description
1 polymer ?
#
loop_
_entity_poly.entity_id
_entity_poly.type
_entity_poly.pdbx_seq_one_letter_code
_entity_poly.pdbx_strand_id
1 'polypeptide(L)' 'ALLAQLAAGGRLVIPVGEEEQIMTVVTRKSEKEFEKMEYGSYRFVPLLEDKN' A
#
# COMPACT_ATOMS: atom_id res chain seq x y z
N ALA A 1 1.09 14.71 -3.06
CA ALA A 1 -0.25 15.27 -3.39
C ALA A 1 -1.42 14.31 -3.12
N LEU A 2 -1.26 12.98 -3.24
CA LEU A 2 -2.38 12.02 -3.13
C LEU A 2 -3.00 11.91 -1.71
N LEU A 3 -2.20 12.03 -0.65
CA LEU A 3 -2.70 11.94 0.73
C LEU A 3 -3.69 13.07 1.11
N ALA A 4 -3.57 14.24 0.47
CA ALA A 4 -4.43 15.39 0.75
C ALA A 4 -5.87 15.21 0.22
N GLN A 5 -6.07 14.27 -0.72
CA GLN A 5 -7.39 13.96 -1.28
C GLN A 5 -8.17 12.94 -0.45
N LEU A 6 -7.53 12.30 0.54
CA LEU A 6 -8.15 11.25 1.35
C LEU A 6 -9.12 11.87 2.36
N ALA A 7 -10.41 11.55 2.28
CA ALA A 7 -11.37 11.96 3.31
C ALA A 7 -11.03 11.36 4.68
N ALA A 8 -11.50 11.98 5.77
CA ALA A 8 -11.40 11.39 7.10
C ALA A 8 -12.10 10.03 7.14
N GLY A 9 -11.43 8.99 7.63
CA GLY A 9 -11.87 7.60 7.57
C GLY A 9 -11.45 6.84 6.30
N GLY A 10 -10.88 7.53 5.30
CA GLY A 10 -10.35 6.91 4.10
C GLY A 10 -9.11 6.07 4.37
N ARG A 11 -8.95 4.99 3.58
CA ARG A 11 -7.77 4.12 3.60
C ARG A 11 -7.10 4.16 2.23
N LEU A 12 -5.81 4.50 2.22
CA LEU A 12 -4.97 4.47 1.04
C LEU A 12 -4.09 3.22 1.13
N VAL A 13 -4.28 2.28 0.20
CA VAL A 13 -3.48 1.06 0.11
C VAL A 13 -2.57 1.21 -1.09
N ILE A 14 -1.25 1.23 -0.87
CA ILE A 14 -0.26 1.37 -1.93
C ILE A 14 0.91 0.41 -1.71
N PRO A 15 1.36 -0.31 -2.75
CA PRO A 15 2.66 -0.95 -2.74
C PRO A 15 3.75 0.12 -2.86
N VAL A 16 4.77 0.05 -2.00
CA VAL A 16 5.93 0.95 -2.05
C VAL A 16 7.19 0.11 -2.19
N GLY A 17 7.99 0.40 -3.23
CA GLY A 17 9.22 -0.33 -3.54
C GLY A 17 9.31 -0.70 -5.03
N GLU A 18 10.52 -0.92 -5.52
CA GLU A 18 10.80 -1.25 -6.93
C GLU A 18 10.92 -2.76 -7.14
N GLU A 19 11.89 -3.43 -6.49
CA GLU A 19 12.09 -4.88 -6.59
C GLU A 19 11.34 -5.66 -5.49
N GLU A 20 11.32 -5.11 -4.26
CA GLU A 20 10.51 -5.62 -3.16
C GLU A 20 9.45 -4.60 -2.79
N GLN A 21 8.20 -4.95 -3.04
CA GLN A 21 7.07 -4.09 -2.73
C GLN A 21 6.54 -4.38 -1.34
N ILE A 22 6.56 -3.37 -0.48
CA ILE A 22 5.94 -3.43 0.84
C ILE A 22 4.55 -2.83 0.74
N MET A 23 3.55 -3.59 1.13
CA MET A 23 2.16 -3.13 1.12
C MET A 23 1.96 -2.16 2.27
N THR A 24 1.88 -0.88 1.94
CA THR A 24 1.64 0.19 2.92
C THR A 24 0.17 0.59 2.90
N VAL A 25 -0.48 0.51 4.05
CA VAL A 25 -1.84 0.99 4.26
C VAL A 25 -1.78 2.24 5.14
N VAL A 26 -2.22 3.37 4.59
CA VAL A 26 -2.37 4.63 5.33
C VAL A 26 -3.84 4.87 5.60
N THR A 27 -4.23 4.86 6.86
CA THR A 27 -5.60 5.18 7.30
C THR A 27 -5.62 6.58 7.88
N ARG A 28 -6.46 7.47 7.34
CA ARG A 28 -6.68 8.80 7.91
C ARG A 28 -7.70 8.68 9.05
N LYS A 29 -7.25 8.62 10.31
CA LYS A 29 -8.15 8.51 11.48
C LYS A 29 -8.91 9.81 11.73
N SER A 30 -8.27 10.95 11.50
CA SER A 30 -8.88 12.26 11.69
C SER A 30 -8.26 13.29 10.74
N GLU A 31 -8.71 14.55 10.78
CA GLU A 31 -8.18 15.57 9.88
C GLU A 31 -6.66 15.78 10.00
N LYS A 32 -6.10 15.51 11.18
CA LYS A 32 -4.68 15.72 11.50
C LYS A 32 -3.89 14.44 11.76
N GLU A 33 -4.57 13.30 11.85
CA GLU A 33 -3.96 12.06 12.33
C GLU A 33 -4.05 10.97 11.26
N PHE A 34 -2.87 10.46 10.90
CA PHE A 34 -2.68 9.43 9.91
C PHE A 34 -2.00 8.24 10.58
N GLU A 35 -2.58 7.05 10.41
CA GLU A 35 -1.99 5.80 10.84
C GLU A 35 -1.40 5.08 9.63
N LYS A 36 -0.14 4.67 9.73
CA LYS A 36 0.55 3.90 8.68
C LYS A 36 0.76 2.48 9.20
N MET A 37 0.27 1.50 8.46
CA MET A 37 0.57 0.08 8.68
C MET A 37 1.32 -0.47 7.48
N GLU A 38 2.43 -1.13 7.75
CA GLU A 38 3.22 -1.82 6.75
C GLU A 38 2.94 -3.31 6.88
N TYR A 39 2.39 -3.88 5.82
CA TYR A 39 2.21 -5.32 5.66
C TYR A 39 3.44 -5.84 4.91
N GLY A 40 3.90 -7.04 5.32
CA GLY A 40 5.17 -7.62 4.89
C GLY A 40 5.40 -7.62 3.37
N SER A 41 6.66 -7.75 2.98
CA SER A 41 7.10 -7.70 1.59
C SER A 41 6.34 -8.72 0.73
N TYR A 42 5.54 -8.19 -0.19
CA TYR A 42 4.86 -9.00 -1.18
C TYR A 42 5.80 -9.10 -2.38
N ARG A 43 6.45 -10.25 -2.53
CA ARG A 43 7.01 -10.62 -3.83
C ARG A 43 5.86 -11.20 -4.64
N PHE A 44 5.38 -10.47 -5.64
CA PHE A 44 4.66 -11.11 -6.73
C PHE A 44 5.64 -12.11 -7.34
N VAL A 45 5.44 -13.39 -7.04
CA VAL A 45 6.08 -14.43 -7.83
C VAL A 45 5.67 -14.16 -9.28
N PRO A 46 6.62 -14.06 -10.23
CA PRO A 46 6.25 -14.00 -11.63
C PRO A 46 5.35 -15.20 -11.88
N LEU A 47 4.15 -14.92 -12.41
CA LEU A 47 3.20 -15.96 -12.78
C LEU A 47 4.00 -16.95 -13.62
N LEU A 48 4.15 -18.19 -13.13
CA LEU A 48 4.85 -19.22 -13.89
C LEU A 48 4.09 -19.34 -15.20
N GLU A 49 4.63 -18.74 -16.27
CA GLU A 49 4.17 -19.01 -17.62
C GLU A 49 4.37 -20.52 -17.77
N ASP A 50 3.24 -21.22 -17.83
CA ASP A 50 3.14 -22.65 -18.07
C ASP A 50 3.97 -22.96 -19.32
N LYS A 51 5.23 -23.34 -19.12
CA LYS A 51 6.11 -23.83 -20.18
C LYS A 51 5.76 -25.29 -20.40
N ASN A 52 4.75 -25.53 -21.23
CA ASN A 52 4.60 -26.79 -21.97
C ASN A 52 5.27 -26.68 -23.34
#